data_AF-A0A497K5T3-F1
#
_entry.id   AF-A0A497K5T3-F1
#
_cell.length_a   1.000
_cell.length_b   1.000
_cell.length_c   1.000
_cell.angle_alpha   90.00
_cell.angle_beta   90.00
_cell.angle_gamma   90.00
#
_symmetry.space_group_name_H-M   'P 1'
#
loop_
_entity.id
_entity.type
_entity.pdbx_description
1 polymer ?
#
loop_
_entity_poly.entity_id
_entity_poly.type
_entity_poly.pdbx_seq_one_letter_code
_entity_poly.pdbx_strand_id
1 'polypeptide(L)'
;IRLGVATEEIADAAAEMADIVLREVEPHPVLKMAIKEAEETVTSAVVSEDSPIKGKTLREARIPDETGMWILVIKRKGRWIRPRPDARIEAGDILIASGYAEGEEDFKRIVSGKD
;
A
#
# COMPACT_ATOMS: atom_id res chain seq x y z
N ILE A 1 -25.94 -16.46 -4.36
CA ILE A 1 -25.80 -16.84 -2.93
C ILE A 1 -24.36 -17.21 -2.59
N ARG A 2 -23.73 -18.21 -3.25
CA ARG A 2 -22.35 -18.65 -2.89
C ARG A 2 -21.25 -17.57 -2.93
N LEU A 3 -21.29 -16.65 -3.90
CA LEU A 3 -20.30 -15.55 -3.99
C LEU A 3 -20.43 -14.54 -2.83
N GLY A 4 -21.66 -14.28 -2.35
CA GLY A 4 -21.89 -13.38 -1.22
C GLY A 4 -21.30 -13.95 0.06
N VAL A 5 -21.56 -15.23 0.33
CA VAL A 5 -20.98 -15.95 1.48
C VAL A 5 -19.46 -15.93 1.42
N ALA A 6 -18.84 -16.27 0.28
CA ALA A 6 -17.38 -16.22 0.17
C ALA A 6 -16.79 -14.81 0.41
N THR A 7 -17.51 -13.75 0.03
CA THR A 7 -17.06 -12.36 0.27
C THR A 7 -17.18 -11.98 1.74
N GLU A 8 -18.23 -12.44 2.41
CA GLU A 8 -18.44 -12.26 3.85
C GLU A 8 -17.33 -12.94 4.66
N GLU A 9 -17.02 -14.20 4.36
CA GLU A 9 -15.93 -14.95 5.02
C GLU A 9 -14.56 -14.25 4.87
N ILE A 10 -14.26 -13.69 3.68
CA ILE A 10 -13.02 -12.92 3.46
C ILE A 10 -13.01 -11.63 4.30
N ALA A 11 -14.15 -10.94 4.38
CA ALA A 11 -14.26 -9.70 5.14
C ALA A 11 -14.13 -9.95 6.66
N ASP A 12 -14.73 -11.03 7.15
CA ASP A 12 -14.63 -11.44 8.56
C ASP A 12 -13.21 -11.83 8.92
N ALA A 13 -12.54 -12.64 8.09
CA ALA A 13 -11.14 -12.98 8.29
C ALA A 13 -10.24 -11.73 8.33
N ALA A 14 -10.49 -10.73 7.47
CA ALA A 14 -9.75 -9.47 7.49
C ALA A 14 -10.02 -8.66 8.78
N ALA A 15 -11.25 -8.68 9.30
CA ALA A 15 -11.59 -8.03 10.56
C ALA A 15 -10.91 -8.70 11.76
N GLU A 16 -10.83 -10.03 11.78
CA GLU A 16 -10.11 -10.79 12.81
C GLU A 16 -8.61 -10.47 12.81
N MET A 17 -7.99 -10.35 11.64
CA MET A 17 -6.59 -9.92 11.52
C MET A 17 -6.38 -8.51 12.10
N ALA A 18 -7.32 -7.58 11.85
CA ALA A 18 -7.26 -6.22 12.38
C ALA A 18 -7.47 -6.17 13.90
N ASP A 19 -8.31 -7.04 14.45
CA ASP A 19 -8.58 -7.13 15.89
C ASP A 19 -7.30 -7.45 16.70
N ILE A 20 -6.41 -8.32 16.18
CA ILE A 20 -5.10 -8.58 16.80
C ILE A 20 -4.28 -7.30 16.94
N VAL A 21 -4.28 -6.45 15.90
CA VAL A 21 -3.57 -5.17 15.91
C VAL A 21 -4.22 -4.18 16.88
N LEU A 22 -5.55 -4.09 16.90
CA LEU A 22 -6.30 -3.18 17.78
C LEU A 22 -6.15 -3.53 19.26
N ARG A 23 -5.95 -4.81 19.58
CA ARG A 23 -5.70 -5.30 20.94
C ARG A 23 -4.25 -5.14 21.38
N GLU A 24 -3.37 -4.60 20.53
CA GLU A 24 -1.95 -4.38 20.80
C GLU A 24 -1.23 -5.66 21.24
N VAL A 25 -1.63 -6.81 20.66
CA VAL A 25 -0.99 -8.10 20.94
C VAL A 25 0.32 -8.19 20.16
N GLU A 26 1.42 -8.43 20.86
CA GLU A 26 2.72 -8.65 20.22
C GLU A 26 2.67 -9.93 19.38
N PRO A 27 2.87 -9.85 18.05
CA PRO A 27 2.83 -11.02 17.19
C PRO A 27 4.07 -11.90 17.41
N HIS A 28 3.88 -13.20 17.46
CA HIS A 28 5.00 -14.13 17.50
C HIS A 28 5.91 -13.94 16.26
N PRO A 29 7.25 -14.03 16.38
CA PRO A 29 8.18 -13.77 15.28
C PRO A 29 7.90 -14.54 13.98
N VAL A 30 7.25 -15.70 14.07
CA VAL A 30 6.81 -16.51 12.92
C VAL A 30 5.91 -15.71 11.97
N LEU A 31 5.02 -14.86 12.47
CA LEU A 31 4.16 -14.05 11.59
C LEU A 31 4.97 -13.10 10.72
N LYS A 32 6.02 -12.48 11.30
CA LYS A 32 6.93 -11.59 10.55
C LYS A 32 7.73 -12.35 9.50
N MET A 33 8.10 -13.60 9.76
CA MET A 33 8.78 -14.46 8.78
C MET A 33 7.83 -14.84 7.65
N ALA A 34 6.61 -15.27 7.97
CA ALA A 34 5.60 -15.62 6.97
C ALA A 34 5.24 -14.44 6.06
N ILE A 35 5.09 -13.22 6.59
CA ILE A 35 4.84 -12.01 5.80
C ILE A 35 6.02 -11.71 4.86
N LYS A 36 7.27 -11.96 5.28
CA LYS A 36 8.45 -11.75 4.44
C LYS A 36 8.60 -12.77 3.32
N GLU A 37 8.07 -13.97 3.51
CA GLU A 37 8.12 -15.08 2.53
C GLU A 37 6.95 -15.04 1.52
N ALA A 38 5.95 -14.18 1.74
CA ALA A 38 4.84 -14.01 0.83
C ALA A 38 5.30 -13.46 -0.54
N GLU A 39 4.66 -13.94 -1.62
CA GLU A 39 4.94 -13.47 -2.98
C GLU A 39 4.60 -11.99 -3.16
N GLU A 40 3.50 -11.56 -2.55
CA GLU A 40 3.10 -10.15 -2.49
C GLU A 40 3.50 -9.52 -1.16
N THR A 41 3.97 -8.28 -1.23
CA THR A 41 4.38 -7.48 -0.07
C THR A 41 3.58 -6.18 -0.01
N VAL A 42 3.53 -5.59 1.19
CA VAL A 42 3.03 -4.23 1.41
C VAL A 42 4.21 -3.34 1.76
N THR A 43 4.37 -2.25 1.03
CA THR A 43 5.44 -1.28 1.23
C THR A 43 4.91 0.15 1.30
N SER A 44 5.76 1.09 1.70
CA SER A 44 5.42 2.51 1.70
C SER A 44 6.62 3.39 1.40
N ALA A 45 6.38 4.52 0.75
CA ALA A 45 7.40 5.51 0.43
C ALA A 45 6.83 6.93 0.58
N VAL A 46 7.70 7.85 0.99
CA VAL A 46 7.37 9.27 1.12
C VAL A 46 7.62 9.95 -0.23
N VAL A 47 6.63 10.67 -0.72
CA VAL A 47 6.76 11.53 -1.90
C VAL A 47 7.68 12.70 -1.54
N SER A 48 8.88 12.74 -2.10
CA SER A 48 9.81 13.85 -1.89
C SER A 48 9.43 15.08 -2.71
N GLU A 49 10.07 16.21 -2.43
CA GLU A 49 9.94 17.40 -3.27
C GLU A 49 10.47 17.18 -4.69
N ASP A 50 11.46 16.31 -4.88
CA ASP A 50 12.06 16.03 -6.19
C ASP A 50 11.41 14.82 -6.90
N SER A 51 10.33 14.29 -6.33
CA SER A 51 9.64 13.11 -6.86
C SER A 51 9.08 13.36 -8.27
N PRO A 52 9.35 12.48 -9.26
CA PRO A 52 8.86 12.63 -10.64
C PRO A 52 7.33 12.49 -10.77
N ILE A 53 6.66 12.02 -9.72
CA ILE A 53 5.20 11.90 -9.65
C ILE A 53 4.53 13.02 -8.84
N LYS A 54 5.31 13.94 -8.24
CA LYS A 54 4.78 15.10 -7.53
C LYS A 54 3.89 15.94 -8.45
N GLY A 55 2.70 16.28 -7.96
CA GLY A 55 1.74 17.11 -8.69
C GLY A 55 0.96 16.37 -9.77
N LYS A 56 1.30 15.12 -10.12
CA LYS A 56 0.48 14.26 -10.98
C LYS A 56 -0.71 13.70 -10.21
N THR A 57 -1.76 13.33 -10.91
CA THR A 57 -2.81 12.45 -10.37
C THR A 57 -2.32 11.01 -10.31
N LEU A 58 -2.94 10.15 -9.49
CA LEU A 58 -2.61 8.72 -9.46
C LEU A 58 -2.71 8.06 -10.85
N ARG A 59 -3.69 8.46 -11.67
CA ARG A 59 -3.85 7.97 -13.05
C ARG A 59 -2.68 8.37 -13.95
N GLU A 60 -2.22 9.62 -13.84
CA GLU A 60 -1.10 10.13 -14.66
C GLU A 60 0.25 9.56 -14.20
N ALA A 61 0.37 9.26 -12.90
CA ALA A 61 1.60 8.71 -12.33
C ALA A 61 1.89 7.27 -12.73
N ARG A 62 0.87 6.50 -13.17
CA ARG A 62 1.02 5.13 -13.72
C ARG A 62 1.86 4.18 -12.86
N ILE A 63 1.87 4.37 -11.54
CA ILE A 63 2.69 3.60 -10.60
C ILE A 63 2.47 2.09 -10.76
N PRO A 64 1.23 1.56 -10.87
CA PRO A 64 1.03 0.13 -11.05
C PRO A 64 1.58 -0.40 -12.38
N ASP A 65 1.53 0.40 -13.45
CA ASP A 65 2.02 0.00 -14.77
C ASP A 65 3.57 -0.04 -14.80
N GLU A 66 4.21 0.86 -14.08
CA GLU A 66 5.68 0.98 -14.05
C GLU A 66 6.34 0.06 -13.02
N THR A 67 5.62 -0.32 -11.96
CA THR A 67 6.22 -1.02 -10.80
C THR A 67 5.51 -2.31 -10.41
N GLY A 68 4.31 -2.57 -10.93
CA GLY A 68 3.45 -3.67 -10.46
C GLY A 68 2.79 -3.40 -9.09
N MET A 69 3.06 -2.25 -8.46
CA MET A 69 2.58 -1.93 -7.12
C MET A 69 1.30 -1.09 -7.16
N TRP A 70 0.24 -1.60 -6.53
CA TRP A 70 -1.07 -0.96 -6.45
C TRP A 70 -1.17 -0.08 -5.20
N ILE A 71 -1.50 1.19 -5.36
CA ILE A 71 -1.71 2.10 -4.23
C ILE A 71 -2.96 1.70 -3.45
N LEU A 72 -2.77 1.33 -2.18
CA LEU A 72 -3.84 0.99 -1.25
C LEU A 72 -4.39 2.22 -0.54
N VAL A 73 -3.51 3.13 -0.12
CA VAL A 73 -3.88 4.32 0.65
C VAL A 73 -2.84 5.44 0.53
N ILE A 74 -3.32 6.69 0.54
CA ILE A 74 -2.48 7.87 0.66
C ILE A 74 -2.61 8.38 2.10
N LYS A 75 -1.50 8.46 2.84
CA LYS A 75 -1.46 9.12 4.15
C LYS A 75 -0.94 10.55 3.97
N ARG A 76 -1.79 11.54 4.23
CA ARG A 76 -1.49 12.97 4.09
C ARG A 76 -1.88 13.72 5.35
N LYS A 77 -0.91 14.40 5.98
CA LYS A 77 -1.16 15.29 7.14
C LYS A 77 -2.03 14.62 8.23
N GLY A 78 -1.72 13.36 8.56
CA GLY A 78 -2.43 12.56 9.56
C GLY A 78 -3.76 11.95 9.10
N ARG A 79 -4.19 12.18 7.86
CA ARG A 79 -5.41 11.60 7.28
C ARG A 79 -5.08 10.41 6.38
N TRP A 80 -5.97 9.42 6.39
CA TRP A 80 -5.95 8.27 5.49
C TRP A 80 -6.95 8.50 4.37
N ILE A 81 -6.45 8.62 3.14
CA ILE A 81 -7.24 8.99 1.96
C ILE A 81 -7.33 7.78 1.05
N ARG A 82 -8.57 7.38 0.72
CA ARG A 82 -8.82 6.33 -0.26
C ARG A 82 -8.29 6.77 -1.63
N PRO A 83 -7.47 5.97 -2.31
CA PRO A 83 -6.92 6.32 -3.61
C PRO A 83 -8.04 6.41 -4.64
N ARG A 84 -8.01 7.49 -5.42
CA ARG A 84 -8.89 7.72 -6.57
C ARG A 84 -8.02 8.10 -7.77
N PRO A 85 -8.41 7.75 -9.00
CA PRO A 85 -7.59 8.05 -10.18
C PRO A 85 -7.25 9.54 -10.34
N ASP A 86 -8.12 10.43 -9.90
CA ASP A 86 -8.00 11.90 -9.93
C ASP A 86 -7.33 12.50 -8.70
N ALA A 87 -6.98 11.68 -7.69
CA ALA A 87 -6.29 12.16 -6.50
C ALA A 87 -4.89 12.65 -6.88
N ARG A 88 -4.63 13.95 -6.64
CA ARG A 88 -3.33 14.58 -6.90
C ARG A 88 -2.34 14.22 -5.80
N ILE A 89 -1.15 13.79 -6.20
CA ILE A 89 -0.03 13.46 -5.32
C ILE A 89 0.67 14.75 -4.88
N GLU A 90 0.88 14.90 -3.57
CA GLU A 90 1.55 16.05 -2.96
C GLU A 90 2.87 15.60 -2.31
N ALA A 91 3.86 16.50 -2.25
CA ALA A 91 5.07 16.24 -1.46
C ALA A 91 4.70 16.05 0.03
N GLY A 92 5.39 15.12 0.67
CA GLY A 92 5.11 14.68 2.03
C GLY A 92 3.98 13.67 2.16
N ASP A 93 3.30 13.30 1.06
CA ASP A 93 2.42 12.13 1.06
C ASP A 93 3.21 10.86 1.36
N ILE A 94 2.60 9.94 2.10
CA ILE A 94 3.08 8.57 2.20
C ILE A 94 2.14 7.71 1.37
N LEU A 95 2.66 7.16 0.28
CA LEU A 95 1.94 6.20 -0.55
C LEU A 95 2.20 4.81 0.02
N ILE A 96 1.14 4.09 0.35
CA ILE A 96 1.22 2.67 0.75
C ILE A 96 0.69 1.84 -0.41
N ALA A 97 1.46 0.84 -0.80
CA ALA A 97 1.17 0.03 -1.97
C ALA A 97 1.38 -1.47 -1.70
N SER A 98 0.74 -2.31 -2.51
CA SER A 98 0.87 -3.76 -2.48
C SER A 98 1.08 -4.32 -3.87
N GLY A 99 1.86 -5.39 -3.98
CA GLY A 99 2.15 -6.09 -5.22
C GLY A 99 3.29 -7.08 -5.02
N TYR A 100 3.76 -7.68 -6.11
CA TYR A 100 4.89 -8.60 -6.09
C TYR A 100 6.15 -7.94 -5.51
N ALA A 101 6.90 -8.68 -4.69
CA ALA A 101 8.06 -8.16 -3.97
C ALA A 101 9.13 -7.55 -4.88
N GLU A 102 9.26 -8.03 -6.11
CA GLU A 102 10.17 -7.52 -7.13
C GLU A 102 9.91 -6.06 -7.50
N GLY A 103 8.66 -5.58 -7.38
CA GLY A 103 8.26 -4.21 -7.69
C GLY A 103 8.55 -3.18 -6.59
N GLU A 104 8.95 -3.63 -5.40
CA GLU A 104 9.10 -2.77 -4.22
C GLU A 104 10.19 -1.70 -4.41
N GLU A 105 11.32 -2.06 -5.00
CA GLU A 105 12.45 -1.14 -5.20
C GLU A 105 12.11 -0.06 -6.22
N ASP A 106 11.52 -0.43 -7.35
CA ASP A 106 11.05 0.51 -8.36
C ASP A 106 9.98 1.45 -7.82
N PHE A 107 9.06 0.94 -6.99
CA PHE A 107 8.09 1.77 -6.28
C PHE A 107 8.76 2.79 -5.36
N LYS A 108 9.72 2.37 -4.54
CA LYS A 108 10.44 3.31 -3.66
C LYS A 108 11.20 4.36 -4.46
N ARG A 109 11.83 3.97 -5.56
CA ARG A 109 12.58 4.86 -6.46
C ARG A 109 11.67 5.91 -7.11
N ILE A 110 10.57 5.50 -7.75
CA ILE A 110 9.64 6.44 -8.41
C ILE A 110 8.95 7.39 -7.42
N VAL A 111 8.58 6.89 -6.22
CA VAL A 111 7.87 7.71 -5.23
C VAL A 111 8.83 8.69 -4.55
N SER A 112 10.02 8.25 -4.16
CA SER A 112 10.98 9.09 -3.45
C SER A 112 11.82 9.98 -4.37
N GLY A 113 11.89 9.68 -5.68
CA GLY A 113 12.73 10.41 -6.64
C GLY A 113 14.22 10.28 -6.38
N LYS A 114 14.65 9.25 -5.63
CA LYS A 114 16.05 8.95 -5.34
C LYS A 114 16.41 7.61 -5.96
N ASP A 115 17.56 7.56 -6.63
CA ASP A 115 18.21 6.31 -7.05
C ASP A 115 18.72 5.54 -5.83
#